data_AF-L5KNY3-F1
#
_entry.id   AF-L5KNY3-F1
#
_cell.length_a   1.000
_cell.length_b   1.000
_cell.length_c   1.000
_cell.angle_alpha   90.00
_cell.angle_beta   90.00
_cell.angle_gamma   90.00
#
_symmetry.space_group_name_H-M   'P 1'
#
loop_
_entity.id
_entity.type
_entity.pdbx_description
1 polymer ?
#
loop_
_entity_poly.entity_id
_entity_poly.type
_entity_poly.pdbx_seq_one_letter_code
_entity_poly.pdbx_strand_id
1 'polypeptide(L)'
;MRRMQKEMDRGLRLATHKEASVKMLPTYVRSTPEGSEVGDFLSLDLGGTNFRVMLVKVGEGEAGQWSLNTKHQMYSIPEDAMTGTAEMLFDYVSECISDFLDKHQMKHKKLPLGFTFSFPVRHEDIDKGILLNWTKGFKASGAEGNNVVGLLRDAIKRRGDFEMDVVAMVNDTVATMISCYYEDRQCEVGMIVGTGCNACYMEEMHNVELVDGDEGRMCVNTEWGAFGDAGELDEFLLEYDRMVDESSLNPGQQLLVRLVLLKLVDEDLLFHGEASEQLRTRGAFETRFVSQVESDSGDRKQIYNILSTLGLRPSATDCDIVRRACESVSTRAAHMCGAGLAGVINRMRESRSEDVMRITVGVDGSVYKLHPSFKERFHAIVRRLTPSCEITFIQSEEGSGRGAALVSAVALLQASRKAGARGKATATKQAQRGSSNVFSMFEQAQIQEFKEAFSCIDQNRDGIICKSDLRETYSQLGKVSVPEEELDAMLQEGKGPINFTVFLTLFGEKLNGTDPEEAILSAFRMFDPSGKGVVNKDEFKQLLLTQADKFSLAEVEQMFALTPMDLAGNIDYKSLCYIITHGDEKEE
;
A
#
# COMPACT_ATOMS: atom_id res chain seq x y z
N MET A 1 17.42 -12.75 19.98
CA MET A 1 16.93 -11.43 20.44
C MET A 1 18.05 -10.41 20.63
N ARG A 2 18.83 -10.37 21.72
CA ARG A 2 19.85 -9.31 21.93
C ARG A 2 20.88 -9.19 20.80
N ARG A 3 21.36 -10.32 20.26
CA ARG A 3 22.26 -10.34 19.09
C ARG A 3 21.60 -9.74 17.84
N MET A 4 20.31 -10.03 17.63
CA MET A 4 19.51 -9.43 16.55
C MET A 4 19.41 -7.91 16.72
N GLN A 5 19.05 -7.41 17.91
CA GLN A 5 18.97 -5.95 18.16
C GLN A 5 20.30 -5.24 17.86
N LYS A 6 21.43 -5.83 18.29
CA LYS A 6 22.76 -5.31 17.99
C LYS A 6 23.05 -5.26 16.48
N GLU A 7 22.71 -6.30 15.73
CA GLU A 7 22.91 -6.28 14.28
C GLU A 7 21.95 -5.32 13.57
N MET A 8 20.72 -5.14 14.06
CA MET A 8 19.81 -4.11 13.56
C MET A 8 20.38 -2.70 13.78
N ASP A 9 20.95 -2.41 14.96
CA ASP A 9 21.67 -1.15 15.22
C ASP A 9 22.83 -0.94 14.25
N ARG A 10 23.61 -1.99 13.99
CA ARG A 10 24.73 -1.92 13.04
C ARG A 10 24.25 -1.68 11.61
N GLY A 11 23.13 -2.30 11.22
CA GLY A 11 22.54 -2.17 9.89
C GLY A 11 21.98 -0.78 9.61
N LEU A 12 21.46 -0.09 10.62
CA LEU A 12 20.89 1.25 10.46
C LEU A 12 21.94 2.37 10.41
N ARG A 13 23.12 2.15 11.01
CA ARG A 13 24.20 3.15 11.09
C ARG A 13 25.05 3.16 9.83
N LEU A 14 25.34 4.35 9.31
CA LEU A 14 26.12 4.53 8.08
C LEU A 14 27.53 3.93 8.22
N ALA A 15 28.13 4.07 9.40
CA ALA A 15 29.49 3.60 9.67
C ALA A 15 29.64 2.07 9.66
N THR A 16 28.60 1.33 10.03
CA THR A 16 28.66 -0.13 10.22
C THR A 16 27.81 -0.93 9.23
N HIS A 17 26.94 -0.27 8.46
CA HIS A 17 25.98 -0.91 7.55
C HIS A 17 26.61 -1.90 6.56
N LYS A 18 27.79 -1.58 6.01
CA LYS A 18 28.47 -2.44 5.04
C LYS A 18 28.81 -3.82 5.62
N GLU A 19 29.23 -3.85 6.88
CA GLU A 19 29.67 -5.06 7.60
C GLU A 19 28.54 -5.74 8.38
N ALA A 20 27.40 -5.09 8.55
CA ALA A 20 26.25 -5.66 9.24
C ALA A 20 25.67 -6.83 8.45
N SER A 21 25.36 -7.93 9.13
CA SER A 21 24.71 -9.07 8.49
C SER A 21 23.22 -8.78 8.22
N VAL A 22 22.56 -8.09 9.14
CA VAL A 22 21.19 -7.57 9.00
C VAL A 22 21.24 -6.19 8.35
N LYS A 23 20.79 -6.08 7.10
CA LYS A 23 21.04 -4.88 6.27
C LYS A 23 20.16 -3.69 6.60
N MET A 24 18.97 -3.88 7.15
CA MET A 24 18.09 -2.76 7.54
C MET A 24 17.86 -1.78 6.40
N LEU A 25 17.41 -2.29 5.25
CA LEU A 25 17.25 -1.57 4.00
C LEU A 25 16.09 -0.58 4.07
N PRO A 26 16.33 0.73 3.83
CA PRO A 26 15.28 1.73 3.73
C PRO A 26 14.35 1.45 2.53
N THR A 27 13.04 1.57 2.73
CA THR A 27 12.04 1.23 1.69
C THR A 27 11.40 2.44 1.02
N TYR A 28 11.67 3.65 1.53
CA TYR A 28 11.03 4.91 1.12
C TYR A 28 9.50 4.98 1.35
N VAL A 29 8.90 3.97 1.99
CA VAL A 29 7.52 4.00 2.47
C VAL A 29 7.49 4.75 3.81
N ARG A 30 7.07 6.02 3.78
CA ARG A 30 7.08 6.93 4.95
C ARG A 30 5.73 7.10 5.65
N SER A 31 4.64 6.65 5.04
CA SER A 31 3.31 6.70 5.64
C SER A 31 2.52 5.46 5.32
N THR A 32 1.56 5.19 6.19
CA THR A 32 0.56 4.14 6.03
C THR A 32 -0.69 4.72 5.35
N PRO A 33 -1.57 3.90 4.77
CA PRO A 33 -2.80 4.38 4.12
C PRO A 33 -3.66 5.20 5.09
N GLU A 34 -4.24 6.32 4.65
CA GLU A 34 -5.07 7.21 5.47
C GLU A 34 -6.57 6.90 5.32
N GLY A 35 -6.97 6.13 4.29
CA GLY A 35 -8.37 5.95 3.91
C GLY A 35 -8.86 7.08 3.02
N SER A 36 -7.97 7.67 2.22
CA SER A 36 -8.29 8.64 1.15
C SER A 36 -7.82 8.16 -0.23
N GLU A 37 -7.27 6.95 -0.29
CA GLU A 37 -6.76 6.28 -1.47
C GLU A 37 -7.89 5.76 -2.37
N VAL A 38 -8.34 6.51 -3.39
CA VAL A 38 -9.35 6.01 -4.35
C VAL A 38 -8.71 5.72 -5.71
N GLY A 39 -9.02 4.57 -6.31
CA GLY A 39 -8.60 4.24 -7.67
C GLY A 39 -8.52 2.75 -7.99
N ASP A 40 -8.25 2.47 -9.27
CA ASP A 40 -7.93 1.13 -9.78
C ASP A 40 -6.38 1.01 -9.89
N PHE A 41 -5.81 0.00 -9.25
CA PHE A 41 -4.36 -0.23 -9.22
C PHE A 41 -4.03 -1.64 -9.69
N LEU A 42 -2.97 -1.79 -10.49
CA LEU A 42 -2.38 -3.10 -10.72
C LEU A 42 -1.34 -3.38 -9.64
N SER A 43 -1.23 -4.63 -9.21
CA SER A 43 -0.11 -5.08 -8.42
C SER A 43 0.48 -6.37 -8.96
N LEU A 44 1.80 -6.44 -8.88
CA LEU A 44 2.58 -7.61 -9.25
C LEU A 44 3.19 -8.20 -7.99
N ASP A 45 3.27 -9.52 -7.92
CA ASP A 45 3.89 -10.21 -6.79
C ASP A 45 4.80 -11.32 -7.28
N LEU A 46 6.10 -11.04 -7.20
CA LEU A 46 7.20 -11.87 -7.68
C LEU A 46 8.14 -12.18 -6.52
N GLY A 47 8.09 -13.42 -6.02
CA GLY A 47 8.92 -13.83 -4.88
C GLY A 47 9.16 -15.33 -4.73
N GLY A 48 8.60 -16.14 -5.62
CA GLY A 48 8.74 -17.59 -5.64
C GLY A 48 8.44 -18.14 -7.04
N THR A 49 8.18 -19.44 -7.15
CA THR A 49 7.85 -20.09 -8.44
C THR A 49 6.51 -19.68 -9.02
N ASN A 50 5.64 -19.05 -8.21
CA ASN A 50 4.37 -18.52 -8.63
C ASN A 50 4.43 -16.99 -8.66
N PHE A 51 4.20 -16.43 -9.85
CA PHE A 51 4.00 -15.02 -10.09
C PHE A 51 2.52 -14.69 -10.03
N ARG A 52 2.16 -13.56 -9.44
CA ARG A 52 0.76 -13.12 -9.37
C ARG A 52 0.60 -11.73 -9.95
N VAL A 53 -0.43 -11.58 -10.77
CA VAL A 53 -0.93 -10.28 -11.24
C VAL A 53 -2.28 -10.05 -10.59
N MET A 54 -2.49 -8.86 -10.03
CA MET A 54 -3.71 -8.50 -9.31
C MET A 54 -4.19 -7.10 -9.72
N LEU A 55 -5.49 -6.95 -9.89
CA LEU A 55 -6.19 -5.67 -9.97
C LEU A 55 -6.84 -5.41 -8.62
N VAL A 56 -6.52 -4.28 -8.00
CA VAL A 56 -7.07 -3.83 -6.72
C VAL A 56 -7.85 -2.55 -6.97
N LYS A 57 -9.15 -2.59 -6.68
CA LYS A 57 -10.02 -1.42 -6.73
C LYS A 57 -10.24 -0.92 -5.32
N VAL A 58 -9.88 0.33 -5.07
CA VAL A 58 -10.05 1.01 -3.79
C VAL A 58 -11.06 2.15 -3.98
N GLY A 59 -12.13 2.17 -3.18
CA GLY A 59 -13.12 3.25 -3.25
C GLY A 59 -14.31 3.06 -2.32
N GLU A 60 -15.27 3.98 -2.38
CA GLU A 60 -16.52 3.89 -1.61
C GLU A 60 -17.40 2.75 -2.13
N GLY A 61 -17.82 1.86 -1.21
CA GLY A 61 -18.80 0.81 -1.48
C GLY A 61 -20.24 1.32 -1.42
N GLU A 62 -21.20 0.44 -1.75
CA GLU A 62 -22.63 0.76 -1.88
C GLU A 62 -23.30 1.35 -0.62
N ALA A 63 -22.66 1.23 0.55
CA ALA A 63 -23.17 1.73 1.84
C ALA A 63 -22.38 2.92 2.42
N GLY A 64 -21.56 3.60 1.60
CA GLY A 64 -20.68 4.68 2.07
C GLY A 64 -19.50 4.20 2.94
N GLN A 65 -19.28 2.88 3.02
CA GLN A 65 -18.08 2.30 3.63
C GLN A 65 -17.02 2.01 2.57
N TRP A 66 -15.76 2.29 2.92
CA TRP A 66 -14.60 1.97 2.10
C TRP A 66 -14.54 0.47 1.77
N SER A 67 -14.49 0.15 0.47
CA SER A 67 -14.47 -1.21 -0.04
C SER A 67 -13.22 -1.47 -0.88
N LEU A 68 -12.70 -2.69 -0.77
CA LEU A 68 -11.59 -3.21 -1.56
C LEU A 68 -12.08 -4.40 -2.36
N ASN A 69 -12.02 -4.30 -3.69
CA ASN A 69 -12.35 -5.39 -4.59
C ASN A 69 -11.10 -5.83 -5.34
N THR A 70 -10.75 -7.10 -5.23
CA THR A 70 -9.55 -7.66 -5.88
C THR A 70 -9.91 -8.71 -6.92
N LYS A 71 -9.17 -8.69 -8.02
CA LYS A 71 -9.13 -9.77 -9.03
C LYS A 71 -7.69 -10.16 -9.21
N HIS A 72 -7.38 -11.45 -9.30
CA HIS A 72 -6.00 -11.89 -9.47
C HIS A 72 -5.90 -13.13 -10.33
N GLN A 73 -4.71 -13.34 -10.89
CA GLN A 73 -4.34 -14.56 -11.61
C GLN A 73 -2.93 -14.96 -11.22
N MET A 74 -2.74 -16.27 -11.03
CA MET A 74 -1.44 -16.89 -10.77
C MET A 74 -0.85 -17.42 -12.07
N TYR A 75 0.46 -17.27 -12.22
CA TYR A 75 1.27 -17.75 -13.32
C TYR A 75 2.46 -18.53 -12.76
N SER A 76 2.73 -19.71 -13.30
CA SER A 76 3.91 -20.51 -12.91
C SER A 76 5.10 -20.08 -13.74
N ILE A 77 6.17 -19.62 -13.09
CA ILE A 77 7.37 -19.16 -13.80
C ILE A 77 8.18 -20.37 -14.27
N PRO A 78 8.49 -20.46 -15.57
CA PRO A 78 9.36 -21.51 -16.11
C PRO A 78 10.77 -21.47 -15.49
N GLU A 79 11.38 -22.64 -15.28
CA GLU A 79 12.72 -22.75 -14.65
C GLU A 79 13.82 -22.06 -15.47
N ASP A 80 13.72 -22.12 -16.80
CA ASP A 80 14.60 -21.42 -17.74
C ASP A 80 14.45 -19.89 -17.65
N ALA A 81 13.26 -19.37 -17.37
CA ALA A 81 13.08 -17.95 -17.07
C ALA A 81 13.67 -17.57 -15.70
N MET A 82 13.58 -18.44 -14.69
CA MET A 82 14.15 -18.19 -13.36
C MET A 82 15.69 -18.18 -13.34
N THR A 83 16.31 -18.97 -14.22
CA THR A 83 17.77 -19.22 -14.25
C THR A 83 18.48 -18.67 -15.49
N GLY A 84 17.73 -18.19 -16.48
CA GLY A 84 18.23 -17.63 -17.74
C GLY A 84 18.72 -16.19 -17.59
N THR A 85 18.26 -15.29 -18.47
CA THR A 85 18.64 -13.86 -18.42
C THR A 85 17.55 -13.00 -17.78
N ALA A 86 17.93 -11.81 -17.29
CA ALA A 86 16.97 -10.82 -16.82
C ALA A 86 15.93 -10.48 -17.89
N GLU A 87 16.37 -10.33 -19.15
CA GLU A 87 15.47 -10.08 -20.28
C GLU A 87 14.41 -11.18 -20.41
N MET A 88 14.81 -12.46 -20.40
CA MET A 88 13.88 -13.59 -20.45
C MET A 88 12.86 -13.56 -19.30
N LEU A 89 13.32 -13.29 -18.07
CA LEU A 89 12.44 -13.22 -16.90
C LEU A 89 11.43 -12.09 -17.02
N PHE A 90 11.88 -10.87 -17.34
CA PHE A 90 11.00 -9.70 -17.39
C PHE A 90 10.10 -9.68 -18.63
N ASP A 91 10.51 -10.30 -19.74
CA ASP A 91 9.66 -10.51 -20.91
C ASP A 91 8.52 -11.49 -20.59
N TYR A 92 8.81 -12.57 -19.86
CA TYR A 92 7.78 -13.49 -19.36
C TYR A 92 6.82 -12.79 -18.38
N VAL A 93 7.35 -11.97 -17.46
CA VAL A 93 6.52 -11.15 -16.55
C VAL A 93 5.61 -10.21 -17.36
N SER A 94 6.14 -9.53 -18.37
CA SER A 94 5.37 -8.65 -19.26
C SER A 94 4.27 -9.40 -20.02
N GLU A 95 4.55 -10.63 -20.46
CA GLU A 95 3.55 -11.52 -21.07
C GLU A 95 2.40 -11.86 -20.13
N CYS A 96 2.72 -12.22 -18.89
CA CYS A 96 1.71 -12.52 -17.88
C CYS A 96 0.82 -11.29 -17.59
N ILE A 97 1.40 -10.09 -17.54
CA ILE A 97 0.64 -8.84 -17.37
C ILE A 97 -0.30 -8.61 -18.56
N SER A 98 0.19 -8.76 -19.79
CA SER A 98 -0.62 -8.63 -21.00
C SER A 98 -1.80 -9.61 -21.00
N ASP A 99 -1.56 -10.89 -20.72
CA ASP A 99 -2.61 -11.91 -20.66
C ASP A 99 -3.70 -11.54 -19.63
N PHE A 100 -3.29 -11.08 -18.45
CA PHE A 100 -4.22 -10.62 -17.42
C PHE A 100 -5.04 -9.42 -17.88
N LEU A 101 -4.40 -8.41 -18.48
CA LEU A 101 -5.06 -7.21 -18.97
C LEU A 101 -6.03 -7.51 -20.12
N ASP A 102 -5.72 -8.46 -21.00
CA ASP A 102 -6.62 -8.92 -22.08
C ASP A 102 -7.88 -9.58 -21.51
N LYS A 103 -7.71 -10.53 -20.58
CA LYS A 103 -8.81 -11.25 -19.93
C LYS A 103 -9.77 -10.32 -19.20
N HIS A 104 -9.27 -9.19 -18.71
CA HIS A 104 -10.06 -8.18 -18.01
C HIS A 104 -10.44 -6.97 -18.87
N GLN A 105 -10.06 -6.94 -20.15
CA GLN A 105 -10.36 -5.86 -21.10
C GLN A 105 -9.80 -4.49 -20.65
N MET A 106 -8.61 -4.47 -20.06
CA MET A 106 -8.00 -3.28 -19.44
C MET A 106 -6.74 -2.76 -20.16
N LYS A 107 -6.31 -3.37 -21.28
CA LYS A 107 -5.10 -2.94 -22.01
C LYS A 107 -5.09 -1.48 -22.46
N HIS A 108 -6.27 -0.90 -22.68
CA HIS A 108 -6.42 0.50 -23.08
C HIS A 108 -6.23 1.50 -21.93
N LYS A 109 -6.16 1.03 -20.67
CA LYS A 109 -5.99 1.87 -19.49
C LYS A 109 -4.55 1.87 -19.02
N LYS A 110 -4.01 3.07 -18.79
CA LYS A 110 -2.73 3.24 -18.11
C LYS A 110 -2.93 3.20 -16.60
N LEU A 111 -2.83 2.00 -16.03
CA LEU A 111 -3.01 1.79 -14.59
C LEU A 111 -1.70 2.04 -13.83
N PRO A 112 -1.78 2.65 -12.62
CA PRO A 112 -0.65 2.67 -11.71
C PRO A 112 -0.37 1.27 -11.18
N LEU A 113 0.92 0.94 -11.08
CA LEU A 113 1.42 -0.38 -10.74
C LEU A 113 2.28 -0.37 -9.48
N GLY A 114 1.91 -1.22 -8.53
CA GLY A 114 2.73 -1.58 -7.38
C GLY A 114 3.45 -2.90 -7.61
N PHE A 115 4.77 -2.89 -7.56
CA PHE A 115 5.57 -4.09 -7.79
C PHE A 115 6.08 -4.66 -6.46
N THR A 116 5.44 -5.73 -5.96
CA THR A 116 6.02 -6.55 -4.90
C THR A 116 7.12 -7.42 -5.49
N PHE A 117 8.36 -7.18 -5.06
CA PHE A 117 9.53 -7.91 -5.47
C PHE A 117 10.28 -8.42 -4.24
N SER A 118 10.12 -9.72 -3.95
CA SER A 118 10.54 -10.32 -2.69
C SER A 118 12.02 -10.75 -2.68
N PHE A 119 12.92 -9.84 -3.02
CA PHE A 119 14.36 -10.08 -2.98
C PHE A 119 15.08 -8.92 -2.28
N PRO A 120 16.33 -9.12 -1.83
CA PRO A 120 17.12 -8.03 -1.26
C PRO A 120 17.36 -6.94 -2.31
N VAL A 121 16.78 -5.76 -2.08
CA VAL A 121 16.88 -4.60 -2.98
C VAL A 121 17.37 -3.40 -2.19
N ARG A 122 18.38 -2.71 -2.71
CA ARG A 122 18.74 -1.37 -2.26
C ARG A 122 17.90 -0.35 -3.02
N HIS A 123 16.93 0.24 -2.34
CA HIS A 123 16.12 1.33 -2.90
C HIS A 123 16.94 2.63 -2.99
N GLU A 124 16.77 3.35 -4.08
CA GLU A 124 17.23 4.73 -4.25
C GLU A 124 16.05 5.71 -4.24
N ASP A 125 14.85 5.23 -4.60
CA ASP A 125 13.56 5.88 -4.42
C ASP A 125 12.47 4.79 -4.34
N ILE A 126 11.21 5.18 -4.12
CA ILE A 126 10.08 4.25 -4.02
C ILE A 126 9.83 3.46 -5.32
N ASP A 127 10.17 4.01 -6.48
CA ASP A 127 10.04 3.38 -7.80
C ASP A 127 11.39 2.97 -8.41
N LYS A 128 12.47 2.98 -7.62
CA LYS A 128 13.82 2.67 -8.09
C LYS A 128 14.56 1.79 -7.08
N GLY A 129 14.83 0.55 -7.47
CA GLY A 129 15.56 -0.36 -6.60
C GLY A 129 16.53 -1.25 -7.36
N ILE A 130 17.73 -1.35 -6.78
CA ILE A 130 18.83 -2.14 -7.30
C ILE A 130 18.82 -3.50 -6.62
N LEU A 131 18.66 -4.58 -7.40
CA LEU A 131 18.77 -5.93 -6.88
C LEU A 131 20.19 -6.17 -6.37
N LEU A 132 20.33 -6.58 -5.11
CA LEU A 132 21.64 -6.86 -4.51
C LEU A 132 22.11 -8.27 -4.87
N ASN A 133 21.27 -9.26 -4.63
CA ASN A 133 21.56 -10.66 -4.92
C ASN A 133 20.26 -11.45 -5.02
N TRP A 134 20.28 -12.50 -5.84
CA TRP A 134 19.18 -13.43 -5.92
C TRP A 134 19.13 -14.37 -4.69
N THR A 135 17.92 -14.81 -4.39
CA THR A 135 17.62 -15.83 -3.36
C THR A 135 16.56 -16.79 -3.89
N LYS A 136 16.16 -17.79 -3.10
CA LYS A 136 14.97 -18.63 -3.36
C LYS A 136 14.99 -19.37 -4.72
N GLY A 137 16.18 -19.67 -5.25
CA GLY A 137 16.38 -20.43 -6.48
C GLY A 137 16.40 -19.61 -7.78
N PHE A 138 16.18 -18.29 -7.73
CA PHE A 138 16.37 -17.42 -8.89
C PHE A 138 17.86 -17.20 -9.16
N LYS A 139 18.25 -17.12 -10.44
CA LYS A 139 19.63 -16.80 -10.89
C LYS A 139 19.67 -16.05 -12.22
N ALA A 140 18.61 -15.33 -12.58
CA ALA A 140 18.53 -14.63 -13.86
C ALA A 140 19.70 -13.64 -14.04
N SER A 141 20.58 -13.90 -15.00
CA SER A 141 21.81 -13.14 -15.21
C SER A 141 21.51 -11.73 -15.73
N GLY A 142 22.25 -10.73 -15.25
CA GLY A 142 22.06 -9.34 -15.65
C GLY A 142 20.99 -8.59 -14.85
N ALA A 143 20.36 -9.22 -13.85
CA ALA A 143 19.45 -8.54 -12.93
C ALA A 143 20.17 -7.96 -11.71
N GLU A 144 21.10 -8.71 -11.11
CA GLU A 144 21.90 -8.24 -9.96
C GLU A 144 22.70 -6.98 -10.34
N GLY A 145 22.72 -5.99 -9.43
CA GLY A 145 23.33 -4.69 -9.67
C GLY A 145 22.53 -3.74 -10.57
N ASN A 146 21.39 -4.17 -11.12
CA ASN A 146 20.58 -3.36 -12.03
C ASN A 146 19.24 -2.92 -11.41
N ASN A 147 18.66 -1.86 -11.99
CA ASN A 147 17.36 -1.33 -11.56
C ASN A 147 16.23 -2.26 -12.04
N VAL A 148 15.60 -2.95 -11.11
CA VAL A 148 14.51 -3.92 -11.37
C VAL A 148 13.31 -3.27 -12.05
N VAL A 149 12.94 -2.06 -11.63
CA VAL A 149 11.84 -1.31 -12.26
C VAL A 149 12.21 -0.89 -13.69
N GLY A 150 13.49 -0.59 -13.92
CA GLY A 150 14.01 -0.32 -15.27
C GLY A 150 13.87 -1.55 -16.18
N LEU A 151 14.30 -2.73 -15.70
CA LEU A 151 14.19 -3.98 -16.44
C LEU A 151 12.74 -4.32 -16.82
N LEU A 152 11.80 -4.11 -15.89
CA LEU A 152 10.37 -4.29 -16.15
C LEU A 152 9.84 -3.26 -17.17
N ARG A 153 10.21 -1.98 -17.04
CA ARG A 153 9.82 -0.93 -17.99
C ARG A 153 10.34 -1.23 -19.41
N ASP A 154 11.57 -1.72 -19.52
CA ASP A 154 12.16 -2.10 -20.80
C ASP A 154 11.42 -3.29 -21.43
N ALA A 155 11.03 -4.30 -20.65
CA ALA A 155 10.25 -5.44 -21.13
C ALA A 155 8.86 -5.03 -21.65
N ILE A 156 8.15 -4.20 -20.89
CA ILE A 156 6.84 -3.65 -21.31
C ILE A 156 6.99 -2.85 -22.61
N LYS A 157 8.04 -2.03 -22.71
CA LYS A 157 8.33 -1.24 -23.92
C LYS A 157 8.68 -2.11 -25.13
N ARG A 158 9.48 -3.16 -24.95
CA ARG A 158 9.79 -4.13 -26.03
C ARG A 158 8.52 -4.81 -26.54
N ARG A 159 7.57 -5.12 -25.65
CA ARG A 159 6.31 -5.75 -26.00
C ARG A 159 5.37 -4.81 -26.76
N GLY A 160 5.15 -3.60 -26.25
CA GLY A 160 4.47 -2.51 -26.95
C GLY A 160 2.95 -2.61 -27.13
N ASP A 161 2.28 -3.59 -26.51
CA ASP A 161 0.82 -3.79 -26.61
C ASP A 161 0.01 -3.23 -25.42
N PHE A 162 0.66 -2.71 -24.38
CA PHE A 162 0.05 -1.97 -23.28
C PHE A 162 1.03 -0.95 -22.66
N GLU A 163 0.51 0.02 -21.91
CA GLU A 163 1.29 0.98 -21.12
C GLU A 163 1.01 0.84 -19.63
N MET A 164 2.03 1.06 -18.80
CA MET A 164 1.89 1.08 -17.34
C MET A 164 2.75 2.17 -16.71
N ASP A 165 2.33 2.60 -15.52
CA ASP A 165 3.12 3.48 -14.68
C ASP A 165 3.53 2.73 -13.41
N VAL A 166 4.81 2.34 -13.31
CA VAL A 166 5.33 1.69 -12.09
C VAL A 166 5.59 2.79 -11.08
N VAL A 167 4.70 2.90 -10.08
CA VAL A 167 4.71 4.00 -9.10
C VAL A 167 5.40 3.63 -7.79
N ALA A 168 5.48 2.33 -7.49
CA ALA A 168 6.14 1.84 -6.29
C ALA A 168 6.68 0.42 -6.50
N MET A 169 7.82 0.12 -5.89
CA MET A 169 8.35 -1.22 -5.74
C MET A 169 8.61 -1.49 -4.26
N VAL A 170 8.07 -2.58 -3.74
CA VAL A 170 8.12 -2.94 -2.32
C VAL A 170 8.53 -4.38 -2.13
N ASN A 171 9.07 -4.69 -0.94
CA ASN A 171 9.27 -6.07 -0.50
C ASN A 171 7.92 -6.66 -0.04
N ASP A 172 7.79 -7.99 -0.08
CA ASP A 172 6.57 -8.68 0.37
C ASP A 172 6.27 -8.42 1.85
N THR A 173 7.27 -8.32 2.71
CA THR A 173 7.09 -7.93 4.12
C THR A 173 6.39 -6.59 4.27
N VAL A 174 6.85 -5.57 3.53
CA VAL A 174 6.30 -4.20 3.52
C VAL A 174 4.86 -4.22 3.03
N ALA A 175 4.62 -4.94 1.93
CA ALA A 175 3.29 -5.07 1.38
C ALA A 175 2.34 -5.80 2.34
N THR A 176 2.78 -6.87 3.00
CA THR A 176 2.01 -7.56 4.05
C THR A 176 1.70 -6.64 5.22
N MET A 177 2.66 -5.84 5.69
CA MET A 177 2.43 -4.84 6.75
C MET A 177 1.33 -3.87 6.36
N ILE A 178 1.40 -3.29 5.16
CA ILE A 178 0.45 -2.29 4.68
C ILE A 178 -0.93 -2.91 4.42
N SER A 179 -0.98 -4.15 3.92
CA SER A 179 -2.24 -4.88 3.76
C SER A 179 -2.93 -5.09 5.11
N CYS A 180 -2.20 -5.50 6.14
CA CYS A 180 -2.75 -5.70 7.48
C CYS A 180 -3.03 -4.37 8.19
N TYR A 181 -2.31 -3.29 7.87
CA TYR A 181 -2.59 -1.95 8.38
C TYR A 181 -3.98 -1.45 7.98
N TYR A 182 -4.47 -1.84 6.81
CA TYR A 182 -5.83 -1.51 6.40
C TYR A 182 -6.88 -2.09 7.37
N GLU A 183 -6.63 -3.27 7.91
CA GLU A 183 -7.53 -3.96 8.84
C GLU A 183 -7.34 -3.48 10.28
N ASP A 184 -6.10 -3.16 10.66
CA ASP A 184 -5.75 -2.65 11.98
C ASP A 184 -4.67 -1.58 11.89
N ARG A 185 -5.04 -0.35 12.26
CA ARG A 185 -4.18 0.84 12.25
C ARG A 185 -3.00 0.76 13.23
N GLN A 186 -2.93 -0.26 14.08
CA GLN A 186 -1.77 -0.55 14.94
C GLN A 186 -0.73 -1.46 14.26
N CYS A 187 -0.94 -1.86 13.01
CA CYS A 187 -0.02 -2.77 12.31
C CYS A 187 1.25 -2.07 11.82
N GLU A 188 2.33 -2.19 12.58
CA GLU A 188 3.61 -1.52 12.27
C GLU A 188 4.77 -2.51 12.03
N VAL A 189 4.45 -3.80 11.93
CA VAL A 189 5.39 -4.87 11.57
C VAL A 189 4.76 -5.76 10.50
N GLY A 190 5.51 -6.04 9.44
CA GLY A 190 5.17 -7.06 8.45
C GLY A 190 6.16 -8.22 8.53
N MET A 191 5.68 -9.45 8.48
CA MET A 191 6.52 -10.63 8.56
C MET A 191 6.08 -11.70 7.56
N ILE A 192 7.05 -12.30 6.90
CA ILE A 192 6.85 -13.44 6.01
C ILE A 192 7.49 -14.68 6.64
N VAL A 193 6.74 -15.78 6.72
CA VAL A 193 7.22 -17.10 7.15
C VAL A 193 6.72 -18.17 6.18
N GLY A 194 7.48 -18.38 5.10
CA GLY A 194 7.16 -19.31 4.02
C GLY A 194 8.43 -19.93 3.44
N THR A 195 8.60 -19.84 2.12
CA THR A 195 9.84 -20.27 1.44
C THR A 195 11.07 -19.53 1.97
N GLY A 196 10.91 -18.26 2.36
CA GLY A 196 11.88 -17.50 3.13
C GLY A 196 11.27 -17.00 4.44
N CYS A 197 12.11 -16.43 5.30
CA CYS A 197 11.69 -15.74 6.50
C CYS A 197 12.28 -14.32 6.50
N ASN A 198 11.43 -13.30 6.54
CA ASN A 198 11.85 -11.90 6.58
C ASN A 198 10.86 -11.05 7.41
N ALA A 199 11.30 -9.89 7.86
CA ALA A 199 10.43 -8.90 8.49
C ALA A 199 10.78 -7.46 8.10
N CYS A 200 9.80 -6.59 8.17
CA CYS A 200 9.93 -5.14 8.11
C CYS A 200 9.18 -4.49 9.27
N TYR A 201 9.50 -3.25 9.58
CA TYR A 201 8.77 -2.47 10.59
C TYR A 201 8.92 -0.96 10.35
N MET A 202 8.06 -0.16 10.99
CA MET A 202 8.18 1.31 10.99
C MET A 202 9.24 1.78 11.99
N GLU A 203 10.35 2.31 11.48
CA GLU A 203 11.47 2.88 12.25
C GLU A 203 11.40 4.41 12.26
N GLU A 204 11.93 5.02 13.32
CA GLU A 204 12.06 6.47 13.43
C GLU A 204 13.16 6.99 12.49
N MET A 205 12.89 8.05 11.72
CA MET A 205 13.83 8.54 10.70
C MET A 205 15.19 8.93 11.28
N HIS A 206 15.23 9.49 12.49
CA HIS A 206 16.49 9.84 13.17
C HIS A 206 17.41 8.64 13.45
N ASN A 207 16.89 7.40 13.41
CA ASN A 207 17.70 6.19 13.52
C ASN A 207 18.23 5.69 12.17
N VAL A 208 17.64 6.13 11.05
CA VAL A 208 17.95 5.62 9.70
C VAL A 208 19.04 6.49 9.06
N GLU A 209 20.30 6.34 9.49
CA GLU A 209 21.44 7.14 8.99
C GLU A 209 21.74 6.94 7.49
N LEU A 210 21.08 5.97 6.84
CA LEU A 210 21.22 5.65 5.42
C LEU A 210 20.43 6.57 4.49
N VAL A 211 19.50 7.36 5.03
CA VAL A 211 18.66 8.28 4.27
C VAL A 211 18.68 9.66 4.93
N ASP A 212 18.84 10.70 4.13
CA ASP A 212 18.81 12.07 4.65
C ASP A 212 17.42 12.44 5.23
N GLY A 213 17.46 13.08 6.40
CA GLY A 213 16.30 13.57 7.14
C GLY A 213 16.07 12.82 8.45
N ASP A 214 15.54 13.52 9.44
CA ASP A 214 15.31 13.03 10.81
C ASP A 214 13.82 13.06 11.20
N GLU A 215 12.98 13.73 10.42
CA GLU A 215 11.55 13.88 10.68
C GLU A 215 10.70 12.68 10.21
N GLY A 216 9.81 12.23 11.10
CA GLY A 216 8.83 11.20 10.81
C GLY A 216 9.41 9.79 10.89
N ARG A 217 8.80 8.87 10.12
CA ARG A 217 9.12 7.44 10.18
C ARG A 217 9.29 6.87 8.78
N MET A 218 10.01 5.77 8.67
CA MET A 218 10.15 5.01 7.43
C MET A 218 10.06 3.52 7.71
N CYS A 219 9.36 2.80 6.85
CA CYS A 219 9.40 1.34 6.88
C CYS A 219 10.82 0.86 6.51
N VAL A 220 11.41 0.03 7.36
CA VAL A 220 12.71 -0.59 7.12
C VAL A 220 12.51 -2.08 6.91
N ASN A 221 13.05 -2.59 5.80
CA ASN A 221 13.14 -4.01 5.54
C ASN A 221 14.40 -4.56 6.19
N THR A 222 14.27 -5.47 7.16
CA THR A 222 15.41 -5.94 7.94
C THR A 222 16.38 -6.78 7.11
N GLU A 223 15.87 -7.54 6.12
CA GLU A 223 16.60 -8.64 5.47
C GLU A 223 17.29 -9.56 6.50
N TRP A 224 16.58 -9.87 7.59
CA TRP A 224 17.14 -10.65 8.71
C TRP A 224 17.48 -12.11 8.37
N GLY A 225 17.21 -12.54 7.13
CA GLY A 225 17.52 -13.89 6.65
C GLY A 225 19.02 -14.14 6.52
N ALA A 226 19.83 -13.07 6.46
CA ALA A 226 21.29 -13.10 6.50
C ALA A 226 21.87 -13.01 7.94
N PHE A 227 21.01 -13.02 8.97
CA PHE A 227 21.48 -13.02 10.35
C PHE A 227 22.17 -14.34 10.70
N GLY A 228 23.45 -14.27 11.07
CA GLY A 228 24.31 -15.44 11.30
C GLY A 228 25.47 -15.54 10.32
N ASP A 229 25.43 -14.83 9.18
CA ASP A 229 26.47 -14.88 8.13
C ASP A 229 27.85 -14.43 8.62
N ALA A 230 27.94 -13.62 9.68
CA ALA A 230 29.20 -13.23 10.31
C ALA A 230 29.49 -13.98 11.62
N GLY A 231 28.85 -15.13 11.82
CA GLY A 231 29.06 -16.04 12.95
C GLY A 231 28.23 -15.71 14.19
N GLU A 232 27.25 -14.80 14.10
CA GLU A 232 26.42 -14.41 15.26
C GLU A 232 25.61 -15.57 15.83
N LEU A 233 25.41 -16.63 15.04
CA LEU A 233 24.65 -17.81 15.40
C LEU A 233 25.48 -19.08 15.58
N ASP A 234 26.81 -19.03 15.42
CA ASP A 234 27.68 -20.22 15.37
C ASP A 234 27.51 -21.18 16.56
N GLU A 235 27.27 -20.64 17.76
CA GLU A 235 27.06 -21.43 18.98
C GLU A 235 25.74 -22.22 19.00
N PHE A 236 24.79 -21.84 18.16
CA PHE A 236 23.48 -22.47 18.03
C PHE A 236 23.37 -23.37 16.80
N LEU A 237 24.33 -23.26 15.86
CA LEU A 237 24.38 -24.08 14.65
C LEU A 237 24.80 -25.51 15.01
N LEU A 238 23.96 -26.46 14.62
CA LEU A 238 24.27 -27.89 14.69
C LEU A 238 25.05 -28.29 13.42
N GLU A 239 25.68 -29.46 13.46
CA GLU A 239 26.30 -30.08 12.28
C GLU A 239 25.35 -30.17 11.08
N TYR A 240 24.05 -30.43 11.30
CA TYR A 240 23.05 -30.48 10.23
C TYR A 240 22.87 -29.14 9.54
N ASP A 241 22.94 -28.04 10.30
CA ASP A 241 22.84 -26.70 9.75
C ASP A 241 24.01 -26.45 8.79
N ARG A 242 25.23 -26.88 9.16
CA ARG A 242 26.44 -26.75 8.33
C ARG A 242 26.40 -27.63 7.07
N MET A 243 25.88 -28.85 7.19
CA MET A 243 25.72 -29.75 6.03
C MET A 243 24.71 -29.22 5.01
N VAL A 244 23.59 -28.65 5.50
CA VAL A 244 22.64 -27.92 4.65
C VAL A 244 23.37 -26.81 3.90
N ASP A 245 24.17 -26.03 4.64
CA ASP A 245 24.90 -24.87 4.16
C ASP A 245 25.79 -25.19 2.95
N GLU A 246 26.74 -26.10 3.17
CA GLU A 246 27.79 -26.50 2.21
C GLU A 246 27.20 -27.06 0.91
N SER A 247 26.04 -27.68 0.99
CA SER A 247 25.38 -28.33 -0.15
C SER A 247 24.34 -27.45 -0.84
N SER A 248 24.08 -26.24 -0.34
CA SER A 248 23.02 -25.38 -0.86
C SER A 248 23.45 -24.58 -2.11
N LEU A 249 22.49 -23.99 -2.84
CA LEU A 249 22.82 -23.15 -4.00
C LEU A 249 23.48 -21.82 -3.60
N ASN A 250 23.26 -21.42 -2.35
CA ASN A 250 23.73 -20.23 -1.66
C ASN A 250 24.08 -20.68 -0.23
N PRO A 251 25.32 -21.14 0.05
CA PRO A 251 25.75 -21.49 1.41
C PRO A 251 25.30 -20.42 2.39
N GLY A 252 24.44 -20.80 3.34
CA GLY A 252 23.71 -19.94 4.27
C GLY A 252 22.27 -20.42 4.55
N GLN A 253 21.64 -21.21 3.67
CA GLN A 253 20.17 -21.34 3.65
C GLN A 253 19.59 -22.73 3.22
N GLN A 254 18.57 -23.21 3.98
CA GLN A 254 17.46 -24.16 3.64
C GLN A 254 17.48 -25.66 4.05
N LEU A 255 16.46 -26.05 4.86
CA LEU A 255 15.86 -27.38 5.15
C LEU A 255 16.64 -28.47 5.93
N LEU A 256 16.38 -28.52 7.25
CA LEU A 256 17.04 -29.39 8.23
C LEU A 256 16.49 -30.82 8.37
N VAL A 257 15.18 -31.04 8.16
CA VAL A 257 14.49 -32.29 8.59
C VAL A 257 15.07 -33.53 7.88
N ARG A 258 15.25 -33.48 6.56
CA ARG A 258 15.80 -34.59 5.77
C ARG A 258 17.17 -35.05 6.28
N LEU A 259 18.04 -34.12 6.65
CA LEU A 259 19.38 -34.45 7.14
C LEU A 259 19.35 -35.08 8.53
N VAL A 260 18.45 -34.60 9.39
CA VAL A 260 18.19 -35.27 10.69
C VAL A 260 17.74 -36.71 10.46
N LEU A 261 16.82 -36.95 9.52
CA LEU A 261 16.38 -38.31 9.21
C LEU A 261 17.53 -39.17 8.66
N LEU A 262 18.31 -38.66 7.71
CA LEU A 262 19.45 -39.40 7.15
C LEU A 262 20.50 -39.75 8.19
N LYS A 263 20.80 -38.85 9.14
CA LYS A 263 21.72 -39.19 10.22
C LYS A 263 21.17 -40.27 11.14
N LEU A 264 19.89 -40.19 11.50
CA LEU A 264 19.25 -41.24 12.31
C LEU A 264 19.29 -42.59 11.59
N VAL A 265 19.23 -42.60 10.25
CA VAL A 265 19.47 -43.81 9.46
C VAL A 265 20.94 -44.24 9.56
N ASP A 266 21.89 -43.35 9.31
CA ASP A 266 23.33 -43.68 9.35
C ASP A 266 23.80 -44.17 10.74
N GLU A 267 23.11 -43.78 11.82
CA GLU A 267 23.32 -44.27 13.19
C GLU A 267 22.54 -45.56 13.54
N ASP A 268 21.86 -46.18 12.57
CA ASP A 268 21.01 -47.38 12.74
C ASP A 268 19.85 -47.19 13.74
N LEU A 269 19.36 -45.94 13.87
CA LEU A 269 18.24 -45.57 14.73
C LEU A 269 16.91 -45.44 13.97
N LEU A 270 16.95 -45.43 12.64
CA LEU A 270 15.80 -45.26 11.77
C LEU A 270 15.93 -46.17 10.53
N PHE A 271 14.82 -46.78 10.11
CA PHE A 271 14.73 -47.62 8.90
C PHE A 271 15.79 -48.74 8.82
N HIS A 272 16.22 -49.28 9.96
CA HIS A 272 17.25 -50.35 10.03
C HIS A 272 18.56 -50.01 9.29
N GLY A 273 18.97 -48.74 9.32
CA GLY A 273 20.20 -48.31 8.68
C GLY A 273 20.10 -48.10 7.16
N GLU A 274 18.92 -48.29 6.58
CA GLU A 274 18.72 -48.22 5.12
C GLU A 274 17.83 -47.04 4.71
N ALA A 275 18.44 -46.03 4.08
CA ALA A 275 17.72 -44.94 3.43
C ALA A 275 17.43 -45.28 1.97
N SER A 276 16.25 -44.86 1.48
CA SER A 276 15.90 -44.93 0.07
C SER A 276 16.64 -43.90 -0.77
N GLU A 277 16.77 -44.16 -2.08
CA GLU A 277 17.32 -43.20 -3.05
C GLU A 277 16.55 -41.87 -3.04
N GLN A 278 15.23 -41.93 -2.89
CA GLN A 278 14.38 -40.74 -2.80
C GLN A 278 14.69 -39.92 -1.55
N LEU A 279 14.88 -40.54 -0.37
CA LEU A 279 15.25 -39.80 0.85
C LEU A 279 16.66 -39.16 0.73
N ARG A 280 17.58 -39.84 0.04
CA ARG A 280 18.92 -39.30 -0.28
C ARG A 280 18.86 -38.13 -1.27
N THR A 281 17.82 -38.04 -2.08
CA THR A 281 17.61 -36.95 -3.04
C THR A 281 17.33 -35.63 -2.33
N ARG A 282 18.06 -34.58 -2.72
CA ARG A 282 17.88 -33.22 -2.18
C ARG A 282 16.47 -32.70 -2.49
N GLY A 283 15.85 -32.06 -1.51
CA GLY A 283 14.51 -31.47 -1.65
C GLY A 283 13.35 -32.47 -1.66
N ALA A 284 13.62 -33.79 -1.62
CA ALA A 284 12.58 -34.81 -1.66
C ALA A 284 11.66 -34.80 -0.42
N PHE A 285 12.16 -34.33 0.73
CA PHE A 285 11.34 -34.13 1.92
C PHE A 285 10.89 -32.67 2.03
N GLU A 286 9.76 -32.36 1.39
CA GLU A 286 9.22 -31.00 1.30
C GLU A 286 8.62 -30.51 2.62
N THR A 287 8.55 -29.19 2.81
CA THR A 287 7.92 -28.54 3.97
C THR A 287 6.46 -28.99 4.18
N ARG A 288 5.72 -29.29 3.09
CA ARG A 288 4.35 -29.82 3.20
C ARG A 288 4.30 -31.15 3.95
N PHE A 289 5.32 -32.00 3.83
CA PHE A 289 5.39 -33.27 4.54
C PHE A 289 5.59 -33.06 6.04
N VAL A 290 6.36 -32.05 6.45
CA VAL A 290 6.51 -31.67 7.88
C VAL A 290 5.14 -31.31 8.47
N SER A 291 4.40 -30.42 7.80
CA SER A 291 3.05 -30.02 8.26
C SER A 291 2.09 -31.21 8.31
N GLN A 292 2.15 -32.09 7.31
CA GLN A 292 1.32 -33.29 7.24
C GLN A 292 1.63 -34.30 8.34
N VAL A 293 2.92 -34.54 8.62
CA VAL A 293 3.38 -35.42 9.70
C VAL A 293 2.91 -34.92 11.06
N GLU A 294 3.03 -33.62 11.33
CA GLU A 294 2.55 -33.05 12.61
C GLU A 294 1.02 -32.97 12.70
N SER A 295 0.31 -32.96 11.57
CA SER A 295 -1.16 -32.98 11.53
C SER A 295 -1.77 -34.38 11.71
N ASP A 296 -0.96 -35.44 11.71
CA ASP A 296 -1.43 -36.81 11.83
C ASP A 296 -2.20 -36.99 13.16
N SER A 297 -3.38 -37.62 13.06
CA SER A 297 -4.33 -37.81 14.16
C SER A 297 -3.86 -38.79 15.24
N GLY A 298 -2.68 -39.40 15.07
CA GLY A 298 -2.07 -40.37 15.97
C GLY A 298 -2.20 -41.81 15.47
N ASP A 299 -2.93 -42.05 14.37
CA ASP A 299 -3.05 -43.37 13.73
C ASP A 299 -1.87 -43.70 12.80
N ARG A 300 -0.96 -42.74 12.59
CA ARG A 300 0.29 -42.85 11.81
C ARG A 300 0.09 -43.12 10.33
N LYS A 301 -1.15 -43.16 9.81
CA LYS A 301 -1.39 -43.52 8.40
C LYS A 301 -0.82 -42.47 7.47
N GLN A 302 -0.92 -41.20 7.83
CA GLN A 302 -0.41 -40.12 6.99
C GLN A 302 1.11 -40.19 6.90
N ILE A 303 1.77 -40.40 8.05
CA ILE A 303 3.23 -40.58 8.12
C ILE A 303 3.66 -41.80 7.32
N TYR A 304 2.97 -42.93 7.49
CA TYR A 304 3.25 -44.17 6.75
C TYR A 304 3.14 -43.96 5.23
N ASN A 305 2.10 -43.27 4.77
CA ASN A 305 1.89 -43.00 3.35
C ASN A 305 2.99 -42.10 2.78
N ILE A 306 3.39 -41.04 3.49
CA ILE A 306 4.48 -40.14 3.06
C ILE A 306 5.82 -40.89 2.98
N LEU A 307 6.14 -41.69 3.99
CA LEU A 307 7.39 -42.46 3.98
C LEU A 307 7.36 -43.54 2.87
N SER A 308 6.20 -44.13 2.60
CA SER A 308 6.01 -45.09 1.50
C SER A 308 6.20 -44.45 0.12
N THR A 309 5.74 -43.21 -0.09
CA THR A 309 5.97 -42.50 -1.37
C THR A 309 7.44 -42.14 -1.57
N LEU A 310 8.20 -42.01 -0.48
CA LEU A 310 9.66 -41.90 -0.49
C LEU A 310 10.35 -43.27 -0.64
N GLY A 311 9.63 -44.35 -0.94
CA GLY A 311 10.21 -45.67 -1.16
C GLY A 311 10.67 -46.40 0.11
N LEU A 312 10.23 -45.95 1.29
CA LEU A 312 10.58 -46.55 2.58
C LEU A 312 9.49 -47.51 3.05
N ARG A 313 9.84 -48.45 3.92
CA ARG A 313 8.90 -49.35 4.60
C ARG A 313 9.00 -49.13 6.11
N PRO A 314 8.33 -48.09 6.64
CA PRO A 314 8.53 -47.70 8.04
C PRO A 314 7.82 -48.66 8.99
N SER A 315 8.44 -48.93 10.13
CA SER A 315 7.78 -49.48 11.31
C SER A 315 6.95 -48.40 12.02
N ALA A 316 6.11 -48.81 12.98
CA ALA A 316 5.38 -47.86 13.83
C ALA A 316 6.34 -46.94 14.63
N THR A 317 7.47 -47.50 15.08
CA THR A 317 8.51 -46.75 15.78
C THR A 317 9.20 -45.74 14.87
N ASP A 318 9.47 -46.10 13.61
CA ASP A 318 10.03 -45.15 12.65
C ASP A 318 9.10 -43.96 12.42
N CYS A 319 7.78 -44.20 12.31
CA CYS A 319 6.80 -43.13 12.19
C CYS A 319 6.83 -42.18 13.41
N ASP A 320 6.94 -42.72 14.62
CA ASP A 320 7.02 -41.92 15.86
C ASP A 320 8.32 -41.10 15.93
N ILE A 321 9.44 -41.67 15.48
CA ILE A 321 10.73 -40.97 15.40
C ILE A 321 10.67 -39.84 14.36
N VAL A 322 10.15 -40.11 13.16
CA VAL A 322 10.00 -39.10 12.09
C VAL A 322 9.11 -37.95 12.55
N ARG A 323 8.01 -38.24 13.25
CA ARG A 323 7.15 -37.21 13.86
C ARG A 323 7.93 -36.35 14.84
N ARG A 324 8.67 -36.95 15.75
CA ARG A 324 9.47 -36.24 16.75
C ARG A 324 10.57 -35.39 16.13
N ALA A 325 11.20 -35.86 15.05
CA ALA A 325 12.17 -35.09 14.28
C ALA A 325 11.53 -33.85 13.64
N CYS A 326 10.37 -34.01 13.00
CA CYS A 326 9.59 -32.90 12.43
C CYS A 326 9.22 -31.86 13.51
N GLU A 327 8.63 -32.32 14.63
CA GLU A 327 8.24 -31.47 15.75
C GLU A 327 9.42 -30.70 16.36
N SER A 328 10.59 -31.34 16.47
CA SER A 328 11.79 -30.71 17.02
C SER A 328 12.32 -29.61 16.11
N VAL A 329 12.38 -29.86 14.80
CA VAL A 329 12.85 -28.87 13.82
C VAL A 329 11.87 -27.71 13.70
N SER A 330 10.57 -27.98 13.60
CA SER A 330 9.54 -26.92 13.47
C SER A 330 9.43 -26.08 14.74
N THR A 331 9.58 -26.70 15.93
CA THR A 331 9.63 -25.97 17.21
C THR A 331 10.86 -25.07 17.28
N ARG A 332 12.03 -25.56 16.89
CA ARG A 332 13.25 -24.73 16.82
C ARG A 332 13.06 -23.56 15.86
N ALA A 333 12.49 -23.80 14.68
CA ALA A 333 12.20 -22.76 13.69
C ALA A 333 11.24 -21.69 14.25
N ALA A 334 10.16 -22.09 14.91
CA ALA A 334 9.21 -21.17 15.55
C ALA A 334 9.89 -20.32 16.64
N HIS A 335 10.75 -20.94 17.47
CA HIS A 335 11.52 -20.24 18.50
C HIS A 335 12.53 -19.25 17.93
N MET A 336 13.25 -19.61 16.88
CA MET A 336 14.20 -18.71 16.22
C MET A 336 13.50 -17.52 15.57
N CYS A 337 12.43 -17.77 14.81
CA CYS A 337 11.62 -16.70 14.21
C CYS A 337 11.04 -15.79 15.29
N GLY A 338 10.52 -16.37 16.37
CA GLY A 338 9.98 -15.60 17.49
C GLY A 338 11.03 -14.77 18.24
N ALA A 339 12.25 -15.28 18.37
CA ALA A 339 13.36 -14.53 18.97
C ALA A 339 13.90 -13.41 18.06
N GLY A 340 13.72 -13.53 16.74
CA GLY A 340 13.96 -12.47 15.76
C GLY A 340 12.91 -11.37 15.88
N LEU A 341 11.62 -11.73 15.80
CA LEU A 341 10.51 -10.77 15.93
C LEU A 341 10.52 -10.06 17.29
N ALA A 342 10.78 -10.77 18.38
CA ALA A 342 10.94 -10.14 19.70
C ALA A 342 12.09 -9.14 19.73
N GLY A 343 13.13 -9.32 18.92
CA GLY A 343 14.22 -8.35 18.76
C GLY A 343 13.73 -7.06 18.11
N VAL A 344 12.94 -7.19 17.03
CA VAL A 344 12.31 -6.06 16.34
C VAL A 344 11.37 -5.29 17.28
N ILE A 345 10.45 -5.99 17.93
CA ILE A 345 9.42 -5.38 18.80
C ILE A 345 10.05 -4.70 20.02
N ASN A 346 11.01 -5.34 20.70
CA ASN A 346 11.66 -4.71 21.84
C ASN A 346 12.51 -3.50 21.42
N ARG A 347 13.17 -3.56 20.26
CA ARG A 347 13.85 -2.38 19.69
C ARG A 347 12.88 -1.22 19.48
N MET A 348 11.73 -1.46 18.84
CA MET A 348 10.73 -0.42 18.59
C MET A 348 10.27 0.23 19.91
N ARG A 349 9.94 -0.60 20.90
CA ARG A 349 9.54 -0.15 22.24
C ARG A 349 10.63 0.71 22.90
N GLU A 350 11.88 0.24 22.87
CA GLU A 350 13.04 0.93 23.44
C GLU A 350 13.30 2.27 22.74
N SER A 351 13.26 2.29 21.40
CA SER A 351 13.45 3.53 20.61
C SER A 351 12.37 4.57 20.89
N ARG A 352 11.13 4.13 21.11
CA ARG A 352 10.00 5.03 21.42
C ARG A 352 9.93 5.40 22.91
N SER A 353 10.82 4.85 23.74
CA SER A 353 10.81 5.02 25.19
C SER A 353 9.45 4.69 25.82
N GLU A 354 8.79 3.64 25.31
CA GLU A 354 7.49 3.18 25.79
C GLU A 354 7.63 2.13 26.90
N ASP A 355 6.94 2.33 28.03
CA ASP A 355 6.89 1.35 29.10
C ASP A 355 6.12 0.09 28.68
N VAL A 356 4.97 0.28 28.02
CA VAL A 356 4.14 -0.78 27.44
C VAL A 356 3.74 -0.37 26.02
N MET A 357 4.07 -1.19 25.03
CA MET A 357 3.76 -0.93 23.63
C MET A 357 2.62 -1.84 23.15
N ARG A 358 1.58 -1.25 22.55
CA ARG A 358 0.54 -1.97 21.80
C ARG A 358 0.91 -2.00 20.33
N ILE A 359 0.93 -3.19 19.75
CA ILE A 359 1.36 -3.33 18.36
C ILE A 359 0.66 -4.51 17.67
N THR A 360 0.40 -4.32 16.39
CA THR A 360 -0.08 -5.38 15.51
C THR A 360 1.02 -5.82 14.55
N VAL A 361 1.11 -7.13 14.34
CA VAL A 361 2.04 -7.78 13.41
C VAL A 361 1.24 -8.45 12.31
N GLY A 362 1.37 -7.95 11.09
CA GLY A 362 0.85 -8.59 9.88
C GLY A 362 1.76 -9.74 9.46
N VAL A 363 1.22 -10.95 9.34
CA VAL A 363 2.00 -12.15 8.99
C VAL A 363 1.41 -12.85 7.77
N ASP A 364 2.28 -13.23 6.84
CA ASP A 364 1.96 -14.09 5.71
C ASP A 364 3.00 -15.22 5.57
N GLY A 365 2.76 -16.18 4.69
CA GLY A 365 3.64 -17.29 4.36
C GLY A 365 3.04 -18.65 4.67
N SER A 366 3.39 -19.62 3.83
CA SER A 366 2.81 -20.97 3.84
C SER A 366 3.08 -21.73 5.14
N VAL A 367 4.23 -21.56 5.77
CA VAL A 367 4.56 -22.23 7.04
C VAL A 367 3.66 -21.70 8.15
N TYR A 368 3.52 -20.38 8.27
CA TYR A 368 2.65 -19.78 9.28
C TYR A 368 1.17 -20.15 9.09
N LYS A 369 0.71 -20.20 7.83
CA LYS A 369 -0.69 -20.47 7.47
C LYS A 369 -1.08 -21.95 7.58
N LEU A 370 -0.20 -22.86 7.15
CA LEU A 370 -0.56 -24.26 6.91
C LEU A 370 0.01 -25.23 7.95
N HIS A 371 1.04 -24.85 8.70
CA HIS A 371 1.64 -25.75 9.69
C HIS A 371 0.79 -25.79 10.96
N PRO A 372 0.40 -26.98 11.46
CA PRO A 372 -0.62 -27.13 12.50
C PRO A 372 -0.26 -26.44 13.82
N SER A 373 1.00 -26.53 14.26
CA SER A 373 1.42 -26.00 15.57
C SER A 373 2.41 -24.83 15.49
N PHE A 374 2.80 -24.38 14.31
CA PHE A 374 3.88 -23.38 14.19
C PHE A 374 3.42 -22.04 14.76
N LYS A 375 2.23 -21.57 14.35
CA LYS A 375 1.63 -20.30 14.77
C LYS A 375 1.54 -20.18 16.29
N GLU A 376 1.04 -21.23 16.95
CA GLU A 376 0.88 -21.28 18.40
C GLU A 376 2.22 -21.21 19.14
N ARG A 377 3.18 -22.07 18.74
CA ARG A 377 4.53 -22.09 19.32
C ARG A 377 5.24 -20.75 19.12
N PHE A 378 5.12 -20.17 17.92
CA PHE A 378 5.67 -18.88 17.56
C PHE A 378 5.06 -17.74 18.39
N HIS A 379 3.74 -17.66 18.53
CA HIS A 379 3.10 -16.62 19.36
C HIS A 379 3.50 -16.76 20.83
N ALA A 380 3.56 -17.98 21.36
CA ALA A 380 3.93 -18.24 22.75
C ALA A 380 5.35 -17.74 23.07
N ILE A 381 6.32 -18.04 22.21
CA ILE A 381 7.70 -17.60 22.41
C ILE A 381 7.86 -16.08 22.26
N VAL A 382 7.16 -15.45 21.30
CA VAL A 382 7.24 -13.99 21.12
C VAL A 382 6.74 -13.31 22.38
N ARG A 383 5.53 -13.65 22.86
CA ARG A 383 4.95 -13.08 24.09
C ARG A 383 5.86 -13.28 25.30
N ARG A 384 6.50 -14.44 25.43
CA ARG A 384 7.46 -14.72 26.51
C ARG A 384 8.69 -13.79 26.46
N LEU A 385 9.14 -13.43 25.27
CA LEU A 385 10.32 -12.57 25.05
C LEU A 385 9.98 -11.07 25.00
N THR A 386 8.69 -10.71 24.96
CA THR A 386 8.19 -9.32 24.92
C THR A 386 7.15 -9.08 26.02
N PRO A 387 7.50 -9.26 27.32
CA PRO A 387 6.52 -9.13 28.42
C PRO A 387 5.93 -7.72 28.56
N SER A 388 6.61 -6.70 28.03
CA SER A 388 6.19 -5.29 28.04
C SER A 388 5.45 -4.88 26.75
N CYS A 389 4.91 -5.83 25.99
CA CYS A 389 4.20 -5.54 24.75
C CYS A 389 2.87 -6.31 24.70
N GLU A 390 1.81 -5.61 24.29
CA GLU A 390 0.52 -6.19 23.94
C GLU A 390 0.50 -6.41 22.43
N ILE A 391 0.61 -7.67 21.99
CA ILE A 391 0.80 -8.02 20.57
C ILE A 391 -0.44 -8.70 19.99
N THR A 392 -0.97 -8.11 18.93
CA THR A 392 -1.98 -8.71 18.05
C THR A 392 -1.29 -9.25 16.80
N PHE A 393 -1.67 -10.46 16.37
CA PHE A 393 -1.17 -11.04 15.12
C PHE A 393 -2.33 -11.13 14.12
N ILE A 394 -2.17 -10.49 12.96
CA ILE A 394 -3.13 -10.57 11.86
C ILE A 394 -2.51 -11.40 10.75
N GLN A 395 -3.28 -12.34 10.22
CA GLN A 395 -2.87 -13.13 9.07
C GLN A 395 -3.37 -12.46 7.80
N SER A 396 -2.48 -12.12 6.87
CA SER A 396 -2.91 -11.55 5.58
C SER A 396 -3.62 -12.62 4.74
N GLU A 397 -4.89 -12.41 4.40
CA GLU A 397 -5.67 -13.37 3.60
C GLU A 397 -5.30 -13.31 2.10
N GLU A 398 -5.30 -12.11 1.53
CA GLU A 398 -5.02 -11.88 0.09
C GLU A 398 -3.55 -11.63 -0.22
N GLY A 399 -2.66 -11.78 0.76
CA GLY A 399 -1.21 -11.66 0.64
C GLY A 399 -0.72 -10.27 0.24
N SER A 400 0.55 -10.19 -0.17
CA SER A 400 1.26 -8.94 -0.48
C SER A 400 0.68 -8.09 -1.62
N GLY A 401 -0.04 -8.68 -2.58
CA GLY A 401 -0.58 -7.95 -3.74
C GLY A 401 -1.48 -6.76 -3.38
N ARG A 402 -2.34 -6.92 -2.36
CA ARG A 402 -3.20 -5.86 -1.84
C ARG A 402 -2.39 -4.70 -1.25
N GLY A 403 -1.36 -5.03 -0.48
CA GLY A 403 -0.48 -4.05 0.14
C GLY A 403 0.29 -3.19 -0.87
N ALA A 404 0.83 -3.78 -1.93
CA ALA A 404 1.55 -3.03 -2.95
C ALA A 404 0.66 -2.05 -3.72
N ALA A 405 -0.61 -2.41 -3.97
CA ALA A 405 -1.58 -1.48 -4.53
C ALA A 405 -1.87 -0.30 -3.60
N LEU A 406 -2.02 -0.55 -2.29
CA LEU A 406 -2.21 0.51 -1.30
C LEU A 406 -0.98 1.43 -1.18
N VAL A 407 0.23 0.88 -1.21
CA VAL A 407 1.47 1.69 -1.25
C VAL A 407 1.50 2.56 -2.51
N SER A 408 1.07 2.02 -3.65
CA SER A 408 0.99 2.76 -4.92
C SER A 408 0.02 3.94 -4.82
N ALA A 409 -1.13 3.73 -4.18
CA ALA A 409 -2.10 4.79 -3.94
C ALA A 409 -1.55 5.91 -3.04
N VAL A 410 -0.90 5.53 -1.94
CA VAL A 410 -0.23 6.47 -1.03
C VAL A 410 0.87 7.25 -1.75
N ALA A 411 1.70 6.58 -2.56
CA ALA A 411 2.77 7.19 -3.32
C ALA A 411 2.25 8.27 -4.29
N LEU A 412 1.15 7.97 -4.99
CA LEU A 412 0.50 8.92 -5.90
C LEU A 412 -0.12 10.12 -5.17
N LEU A 413 -0.80 9.89 -4.04
CA LEU A 413 -1.33 10.97 -3.21
C LEU A 413 -0.20 11.88 -2.71
N GLN A 414 0.90 11.31 -2.24
CA GLN A 414 2.06 12.08 -1.79
C GLN A 414 2.74 12.84 -2.92
N ALA A 415 2.88 12.25 -4.11
CA ALA A 415 3.42 12.92 -5.28
C ALA A 415 2.54 14.12 -5.67
N SER A 416 1.22 13.96 -5.60
CA SER A 416 0.24 15.02 -5.87
C SER A 416 0.31 16.14 -4.82
N ARG A 417 0.37 15.80 -3.53
CA ARG A 417 0.57 16.75 -2.42
C ARG A 417 1.90 17.50 -2.55
N LYS A 418 3.00 16.82 -2.90
CA LYS A 418 4.34 17.41 -3.12
C LYS A 418 4.39 18.29 -4.37
N ALA A 419 3.72 17.92 -5.46
CA ALA A 419 3.60 18.75 -6.65
C ALA A 419 2.82 20.03 -6.34
N GLY A 420 1.73 19.92 -5.57
CA GLY A 420 1.00 21.07 -5.04
C GLY A 420 1.84 21.94 -4.09
N ALA A 421 2.67 21.33 -3.22
CA ALA A 421 3.54 22.05 -2.29
C ALA A 421 4.76 22.70 -2.98
N ARG A 422 5.39 22.02 -3.95
CA ARG A 422 6.46 22.60 -4.78
C ARG A 422 5.94 23.72 -5.66
N GLY A 423 4.75 23.57 -6.24
CA GLY A 423 4.04 24.66 -6.93
C GLY A 423 3.78 25.86 -6.02
N LYS A 424 3.43 25.63 -4.75
CA LYS A 424 3.33 26.68 -3.72
C LYS A 424 4.68 27.26 -3.30
N ALA A 425 5.76 26.48 -3.27
CA ALA A 425 7.12 26.91 -2.87
C ALA A 425 7.83 27.74 -3.96
N THR A 426 7.66 27.39 -5.23
CA THR A 426 8.09 28.23 -6.36
C THR A 426 7.22 29.47 -6.48
N ALA A 427 5.91 29.38 -6.19
CA ALA A 427 5.04 30.55 -6.10
C ALA A 427 5.41 31.48 -4.93
N THR A 428 5.88 30.98 -3.77
CA THR A 428 6.24 31.84 -2.63
C THR A 428 7.55 32.61 -2.80
N LYS A 429 8.45 32.20 -3.71
CA LYS A 429 9.63 33.02 -4.08
C LYS A 429 9.36 34.01 -5.21
N GLN A 430 8.23 33.90 -5.92
CA GLN A 430 7.88 34.80 -7.03
C GLN A 430 6.58 35.60 -6.83
N ALA A 431 5.84 35.36 -5.75
CA ALA A 431 4.59 36.05 -5.49
C ALA A 431 4.44 36.37 -4.00
N GLN A 432 4.93 37.56 -3.61
CA GLN A 432 4.05 38.45 -2.86
C GLN A 432 2.82 38.71 -3.74
N ARG A 433 1.79 37.87 -3.62
CA ARG A 433 0.35 38.08 -3.90
C ARG A 433 -0.31 36.76 -4.28
N GLY A 434 -1.35 36.39 -3.54
CA GLY A 434 -1.90 35.04 -3.50
C GLY A 434 -2.87 34.67 -4.63
N SER A 435 -3.08 33.36 -4.75
CA SER A 435 -4.40 32.72 -4.81
C SER A 435 -4.24 31.22 -4.48
N SER A 436 -5.20 30.70 -3.72
CA SER A 436 -5.43 29.29 -3.43
C SER A 436 -5.76 28.50 -4.70
N ASN A 437 -5.52 27.19 -4.67
CA ASN A 437 -5.71 26.30 -5.81
C ASN A 437 -7.21 26.18 -6.14
N VAL A 438 -7.70 27.00 -7.09
CA VAL A 438 -9.12 27.16 -7.40
C VAL A 438 -9.86 25.86 -7.75
N PHE A 439 -9.14 24.86 -8.27
CA PHE A 439 -9.71 23.55 -8.59
C PHE A 439 -10.18 22.74 -7.37
N SER A 440 -9.75 23.09 -6.15
CA SER A 440 -10.27 22.44 -4.93
C SER A 440 -11.57 23.07 -4.42
N MET A 441 -12.09 24.09 -5.10
CA MET A 441 -13.30 24.81 -4.68
C MET A 441 -14.56 24.27 -5.34
N PHE A 442 -14.42 23.30 -6.25
CA PHE A 442 -15.49 22.75 -7.08
C PHE A 442 -15.40 21.24 -7.15
N GLU A 443 -16.55 20.57 -7.22
CA GLU A 443 -16.63 19.13 -7.48
C GLU A 443 -16.27 18.80 -8.93
N GLN A 444 -15.92 17.54 -9.22
CA GLN A 444 -15.53 17.12 -10.57
C GLN A 444 -16.64 17.34 -11.61
N ALA A 445 -17.91 17.17 -11.22
CA ALA A 445 -19.05 17.44 -12.11
C ALA A 445 -19.13 18.92 -12.49
N GLN A 446 -19.00 19.82 -11.50
CA GLN A 446 -19.01 21.27 -11.72
C GLN A 446 -17.81 21.72 -12.58
N ILE A 447 -16.62 21.17 -12.34
CA ILE A 447 -15.44 21.46 -13.17
C ILE A 447 -15.68 21.06 -14.62
N GLN A 448 -16.38 19.94 -14.85
CA GLN A 448 -16.74 19.49 -16.19
C GLN A 448 -17.76 20.42 -16.86
N GLU A 449 -18.79 20.89 -16.15
CA GLU A 449 -19.74 21.88 -16.65
C GLU A 449 -19.06 23.22 -16.98
N PHE A 450 -18.19 23.74 -16.11
CA PHE A 450 -17.43 24.94 -16.39
C PHE A 450 -16.51 24.78 -17.60
N LYS A 451 -15.96 23.57 -17.80
CA LYS A 451 -15.12 23.27 -18.98
C LYS A 451 -15.93 23.25 -20.27
N GLU A 452 -17.16 22.77 -20.22
CA GLU A 452 -18.11 22.83 -21.33
C GLU A 452 -18.51 24.27 -21.64
N ALA A 453 -18.87 25.05 -20.61
CA ALA A 453 -19.16 26.48 -20.76
C ALA A 453 -17.97 27.26 -21.33
N PHE A 454 -16.76 27.01 -20.83
CA PHE A 454 -15.53 27.62 -21.36
C PHE A 454 -15.31 27.25 -22.83
N SER A 455 -15.52 25.98 -23.20
CA SER A 455 -15.38 25.51 -24.58
C SER A 455 -16.45 26.09 -25.52
N CYS A 456 -17.63 26.43 -24.99
CA CYS A 456 -18.68 27.13 -25.74
C CYS A 456 -18.34 28.61 -25.97
N ILE A 457 -17.60 29.24 -25.05
CA ILE A 457 -17.19 30.64 -25.18
C ILE A 457 -15.96 30.75 -26.07
N ASP A 458 -14.96 29.88 -25.89
CA ASP A 458 -13.72 29.81 -26.67
C ASP A 458 -13.95 29.27 -28.10
N GLN A 459 -14.52 30.13 -28.95
CA GLN A 459 -14.93 29.79 -30.32
C GLN A 459 -13.72 29.42 -31.20
N ASN A 460 -12.60 30.12 -31.02
CA ASN A 460 -11.39 29.89 -31.80
C ASN A 460 -10.53 28.71 -31.27
N ARG A 461 -10.86 28.18 -30.08
CA ARG A 461 -10.22 27.04 -29.41
C ARG A 461 -8.74 27.25 -29.12
N ASP A 462 -8.34 28.49 -28.86
CA ASP A 462 -6.97 28.83 -28.50
C ASP A 462 -6.71 28.70 -26.98
N GLY A 463 -7.75 28.39 -26.20
CA GLY A 463 -7.68 28.20 -24.75
C GLY A 463 -7.72 29.50 -23.95
N ILE A 464 -8.00 30.65 -24.57
CA ILE A 464 -8.03 31.98 -23.96
C ILE A 464 -9.26 32.75 -24.46
N ILE A 465 -10.17 33.10 -23.56
CA ILE A 465 -11.33 33.94 -23.92
C ILE A 465 -10.86 35.35 -24.25
N CYS A 466 -11.11 35.79 -25.49
CA CYS A 466 -10.78 37.13 -25.96
C CYS A 466 -12.03 37.92 -26.44
N LYS A 467 -11.81 39.17 -26.86
CA LYS A 467 -12.91 40.10 -27.21
C LYS A 467 -13.76 39.60 -28.39
N SER A 468 -13.17 38.85 -29.34
CA SER A 468 -13.94 38.22 -30.42
C SER A 468 -14.82 37.09 -29.92
N ASP A 469 -14.32 36.24 -29.02
CA ASP A 469 -15.05 35.10 -28.45
C ASP A 469 -16.30 35.57 -27.69
N LEU A 470 -16.16 36.59 -26.85
CA LEU A 470 -17.31 37.19 -26.14
C LEU A 470 -18.31 37.80 -27.12
N ARG A 471 -17.84 38.52 -28.15
CA ARG A 471 -18.72 39.14 -29.15
C ARG A 471 -19.51 38.10 -29.94
N GLU A 472 -18.87 37.01 -30.33
CA GLU A 472 -19.52 35.89 -31.03
C GLU A 472 -20.52 35.16 -30.12
N THR A 473 -20.12 34.90 -28.86
CA THR A 473 -20.99 34.29 -27.84
C THR A 473 -22.27 35.12 -27.62
N TYR A 474 -22.15 36.44 -27.45
CA TYR A 474 -23.33 37.32 -27.30
C TYR A 474 -24.19 37.39 -28.56
N SER A 475 -23.58 37.34 -29.74
CA SER A 475 -24.32 37.28 -31.00
C SER A 475 -25.13 35.98 -31.13
N GLN A 476 -24.59 34.85 -30.66
CA GLN A 476 -25.30 33.56 -30.63
C GLN A 476 -26.49 33.58 -29.64
N LEU A 477 -26.35 34.31 -28.54
CA LEU A 477 -27.40 34.52 -27.53
C LEU A 477 -28.42 35.62 -27.93
N GLY A 478 -28.38 36.12 -29.16
CA GLY A 478 -29.36 37.08 -29.69
C GLY A 478 -29.13 38.55 -29.32
N LYS A 479 -28.00 38.89 -28.67
CA LYS A 479 -27.59 40.27 -28.38
C LYS A 479 -26.65 40.78 -29.47
N VAL A 480 -27.22 41.45 -30.47
CA VAL A 480 -26.52 41.83 -31.72
C VAL A 480 -25.56 43.03 -31.54
N SER A 481 -25.63 43.79 -30.44
CA SER A 481 -24.73 44.92 -30.20
C SER A 481 -24.39 45.10 -28.71
N VAL A 482 -23.29 44.50 -28.27
CA VAL A 482 -22.68 44.78 -26.96
C VAL A 482 -21.64 45.91 -27.13
N PRO A 483 -21.72 47.02 -26.37
CA PRO A 483 -20.73 48.10 -26.40
C PRO A 483 -19.31 47.60 -26.16
N GLU A 484 -18.33 48.17 -26.87
CA GLU A 484 -16.95 47.74 -26.75
C GLU A 484 -16.37 47.94 -25.34
N GLU A 485 -16.79 48.99 -24.65
CA GLU A 485 -16.38 49.29 -23.26
C GLU A 485 -16.85 48.20 -22.28
N GLU A 486 -18.00 47.58 -22.52
CA GLU A 486 -18.55 46.51 -21.68
C GLU A 486 -17.76 45.21 -21.87
N LEU A 487 -17.41 44.88 -23.12
CA LEU A 487 -16.55 43.73 -23.42
C LEU A 487 -15.14 43.90 -22.82
N ASP A 488 -14.58 45.12 -22.87
CA ASP A 488 -13.29 45.42 -22.26
C ASP A 488 -13.35 45.33 -20.73
N ALA A 489 -14.46 45.77 -20.11
CA ALA A 489 -14.68 45.63 -18.68
C ALA A 489 -14.75 44.15 -18.24
N MET A 490 -15.44 43.29 -19.00
CA MET A 490 -15.50 41.85 -18.73
C MET A 490 -14.12 41.19 -18.78
N LEU A 491 -13.29 41.55 -19.77
CA LEU A 491 -11.93 41.04 -19.88
C LEU A 491 -11.02 41.55 -18.75
N GLN A 492 -11.27 42.75 -18.23
CA GLN A 492 -10.53 43.34 -17.11
C GLN A 492 -10.88 42.72 -15.74
N GLU A 493 -11.99 41.97 -15.61
CA GLU A 493 -12.26 41.21 -14.38
C GLU A 493 -11.17 40.15 -14.15
N GLY A 494 -10.61 39.57 -15.22
CA GLY A 494 -9.49 38.64 -15.16
C GLY A 494 -8.17 39.33 -14.78
N LYS A 495 -7.43 38.75 -13.82
CA LYS A 495 -6.05 39.17 -13.46
C LYS A 495 -5.02 38.72 -14.53
N GLY A 496 -5.31 38.95 -15.82
CA GLY A 496 -4.53 38.48 -16.97
C GLY A 496 -5.39 37.81 -18.05
N PRO A 497 -4.78 37.16 -19.06
CA PRO A 497 -5.52 36.42 -20.09
C PRO A 497 -6.47 35.39 -19.47
N ILE A 498 -7.74 35.40 -19.87
CA ILE A 498 -8.79 34.54 -19.29
C ILE A 498 -8.67 33.13 -19.88
N ASN A 499 -7.70 32.37 -19.38
CA ASN A 499 -7.64 30.93 -19.58
C ASN A 499 -8.59 30.21 -18.61
N PHE A 500 -8.76 28.90 -18.78
CA PHE A 500 -9.71 28.12 -17.99
C PHE A 500 -9.49 28.24 -16.46
N THR A 501 -8.25 28.37 -15.99
CA THR A 501 -7.94 28.54 -14.57
C THR A 501 -8.36 29.91 -14.04
N VAL A 502 -8.13 30.99 -14.80
CA VAL A 502 -8.61 32.34 -14.45
C VAL A 502 -10.13 32.38 -14.50
N PHE A 503 -10.75 31.74 -15.49
CA PHE A 503 -12.20 31.58 -15.60
C PHE A 503 -12.79 30.93 -14.34
N LEU A 504 -12.27 29.76 -13.92
CA LEU A 504 -12.67 29.13 -12.65
C LEU A 504 -12.42 30.03 -11.44
N THR A 505 -11.37 30.86 -11.46
CA THR A 505 -11.06 31.78 -10.36
C THR A 505 -12.07 32.91 -10.28
N LEU A 506 -12.55 33.43 -11.41
CA LEU A 506 -13.59 34.46 -11.44
C LEU A 506 -14.92 33.93 -10.89
N PHE A 507 -15.28 32.69 -11.23
CA PHE A 507 -16.47 32.03 -10.68
C PHE A 507 -16.27 31.65 -9.21
N GLY A 508 -15.09 31.15 -8.83
CA GLY A 508 -14.75 30.80 -7.46
C GLY A 508 -14.70 32.01 -6.54
N GLU A 509 -14.11 33.13 -6.97
CA GLU A 509 -14.11 34.39 -6.22
C GLU A 509 -15.54 34.98 -6.07
N LYS A 510 -16.46 34.71 -7.02
CA LYS A 510 -17.88 35.09 -6.92
C LYS A 510 -18.75 34.11 -6.10
N LEU A 511 -18.35 32.83 -5.98
CA LEU A 511 -19.06 31.78 -5.22
C LEU A 511 -18.50 31.58 -3.80
N ASN A 512 -17.31 32.10 -3.49
CA ASN A 512 -16.71 31.99 -2.16
C ASN A 512 -17.30 33.00 -1.17
N GLY A 513 -17.98 32.47 -0.17
CA GLY A 513 -18.54 33.24 0.94
C GLY A 513 -19.57 32.47 1.76
N THR A 514 -19.98 31.29 1.30
CA THR A 514 -20.96 30.43 1.97
C THR A 514 -20.26 29.36 2.80
N ASP A 515 -20.60 29.30 4.09
CA ASP A 515 -20.18 28.22 4.97
C ASP A 515 -20.69 26.87 4.44
N PRO A 516 -20.04 25.74 4.79
CA PRO A 516 -20.53 24.40 4.43
C PRO A 516 -22.00 24.22 4.80
N GLU A 517 -22.77 23.48 4.00
CA GLU A 517 -24.21 23.30 4.20
C GLU A 517 -24.54 22.84 5.64
N GLU A 518 -23.74 21.94 6.21
CA GLU A 518 -23.90 21.48 7.59
C GLU A 518 -23.74 22.60 8.64
N ALA A 519 -22.84 23.56 8.39
CA ALA A 519 -22.60 24.69 9.28
C ALA A 519 -23.76 25.70 9.21
N ILE A 520 -24.26 25.99 8.00
CA ILE A 520 -25.45 26.83 7.78
C ILE A 520 -26.69 26.17 8.41
N LEU A 521 -26.91 24.87 8.18
CA LEU A 521 -27.99 24.10 8.81
C LEU A 521 -27.90 24.10 10.34
N SER A 522 -26.69 23.98 10.89
CA SER A 522 -26.46 24.02 12.34
C SER A 522 -26.79 25.39 12.94
N ALA A 523 -26.50 26.48 12.22
CA ALA A 523 -26.91 27.81 12.61
C ALA A 523 -28.45 27.95 12.66
N PHE A 524 -29.17 27.42 11.65
CA PHE A 524 -30.64 27.42 11.65
C PHE A 524 -31.24 26.55 12.77
N ARG A 525 -30.62 25.41 13.12
CA ARG A 525 -31.07 24.56 14.24
C ARG A 525 -31.10 25.28 15.58
N MET A 526 -30.26 26.30 15.78
CA MET A 526 -30.32 27.11 17.01
C MET A 526 -31.65 27.86 17.17
N PHE A 527 -32.37 28.11 16.06
CA PHE A 527 -33.63 28.86 16.03
C PHE A 527 -34.87 27.95 15.93
N ASP A 528 -34.68 26.63 15.82
CA ASP A 528 -35.74 25.64 15.84
C ASP A 528 -35.46 24.55 16.89
N PRO A 529 -35.55 24.88 18.19
CA PRO A 529 -35.32 23.91 19.27
C PRO A 529 -36.26 22.70 19.23
N SER A 530 -37.40 22.86 18.53
CA SER A 530 -38.40 21.82 18.33
C SER A 530 -38.11 20.88 17.14
N GLY A 531 -37.09 21.19 16.31
CA GLY A 531 -36.71 20.37 15.16
C GLY A 531 -37.78 20.25 14.07
N LYS A 532 -38.63 21.26 13.90
CA LYS A 532 -39.71 21.31 12.91
C LYS A 532 -39.23 21.43 11.47
N GLY A 533 -38.00 21.88 11.23
CA GLY A 533 -37.44 22.10 9.90
C GLY A 533 -37.83 23.42 9.24
N VAL A 534 -38.53 24.31 9.96
CA VAL A 534 -39.01 25.59 9.43
C VAL A 534 -38.80 26.74 10.42
N VAL A 535 -38.61 27.97 9.92
CA VAL A 535 -38.53 29.21 10.72
C VAL A 535 -39.51 30.23 10.17
N ASN A 536 -40.20 30.98 11.04
CA ASN A 536 -41.15 31.99 10.60
C ASN A 536 -40.43 33.22 9.99
N LYS A 537 -40.92 33.72 8.85
CA LYS A 537 -40.28 34.83 8.12
C LYS A 537 -40.14 36.11 8.94
N ASP A 538 -41.11 36.41 9.81
CA ASP A 538 -41.11 37.67 10.58
C ASP A 538 -40.09 37.61 11.71
N GLU A 539 -39.93 36.44 12.34
CA GLU A 539 -38.88 36.18 13.33
C GLU A 539 -37.49 36.19 12.68
N PHE A 540 -37.34 35.55 11.52
CA PHE A 540 -36.08 35.52 10.78
C PHE A 540 -35.68 36.91 10.27
N LYS A 541 -36.65 37.70 9.79
CA LYS A 541 -36.45 39.12 9.43
C LYS A 541 -35.96 39.95 10.61
N GLN A 542 -36.55 39.78 11.79
CA GLN A 542 -36.09 40.49 13.00
C GLN A 542 -34.63 40.13 13.33
N LEU A 543 -34.24 38.86 13.19
CA LEU A 543 -32.87 38.42 13.47
C LEU A 543 -31.86 39.04 12.50
N LEU A 544 -32.11 39.00 11.19
CA LEU A 544 -31.22 39.57 10.17
C LEU A 544 -31.04 41.10 10.29
N LEU A 545 -32.05 41.79 10.84
CA LEU A 545 -32.00 43.23 11.06
C LEU A 545 -31.35 43.62 12.41
N THR A 546 -31.24 42.70 13.37
CA THR A 546 -30.84 43.01 14.75
C THR A 546 -29.57 42.34 15.24
N GLN A 547 -29.16 41.21 14.66
CA GLN A 547 -28.03 40.39 15.10
C GLN A 547 -26.90 40.34 14.04
N ALA A 548 -25.65 40.23 14.50
CA ALA A 548 -24.44 40.17 13.66
C ALA A 548 -24.29 41.35 12.67
N ASP A 549 -23.76 41.09 11.48
CA ASP A 549 -23.73 42.07 10.39
C ASP A 549 -25.15 42.29 9.86
N LYS A 550 -25.70 43.47 10.15
CA LYS A 550 -27.11 43.77 9.95
C LYS A 550 -27.42 43.97 8.47
N PHE A 551 -28.40 43.24 7.98
CA PHE A 551 -28.93 43.45 6.64
C PHE A 551 -29.77 44.74 6.63
N SER A 552 -29.82 45.42 5.50
CA SER A 552 -30.80 46.45 5.22
C SER A 552 -32.15 45.84 4.89
N LEU A 553 -33.24 46.60 5.03
CA LEU A 553 -34.58 46.15 4.68
C LEU A 553 -34.68 45.69 3.21
N ALA A 554 -33.96 46.36 2.30
CA ALA A 554 -33.92 46.01 0.89
C ALA A 554 -33.24 44.66 0.64
N GLU A 555 -32.15 44.35 1.35
CA GLU A 555 -31.44 43.07 1.23
C GLU A 555 -32.29 41.90 1.78
N VAL A 556 -33.01 42.11 2.89
CA VAL A 556 -33.94 41.09 3.42
C VAL A 556 -35.09 40.82 2.45
N GLU A 557 -35.64 41.87 1.83
CA GLU A 557 -36.72 41.73 0.85
C GLU A 557 -36.27 41.00 -0.41
N GLN A 558 -35.06 41.26 -0.89
CA GLN A 558 -34.46 40.52 -2.02
C GLN A 558 -34.23 39.05 -1.66
N MET A 559 -33.72 38.76 -0.47
CA MET A 559 -33.52 37.38 -0.01
C MET A 559 -34.84 36.61 0.06
N PHE A 560 -35.91 37.22 0.58
CA PHE A 560 -37.22 36.58 0.64
C PHE A 560 -37.92 36.42 -0.72
N ALA A 561 -37.54 37.18 -1.74
CA ALA A 561 -38.04 36.98 -3.09
C ALA A 561 -37.58 35.64 -3.70
N LEU A 562 -36.44 35.13 -3.25
CA LEU A 562 -35.81 33.89 -3.74
C LEU A 562 -35.95 32.73 -2.74
N THR A 563 -36.60 32.95 -1.59
CA THR A 563 -36.74 31.93 -0.53
C THR A 563 -38.10 31.22 -0.66
N PRO A 564 -38.14 29.89 -0.81
CA PRO A 564 -39.38 29.14 -0.77
C PRO A 564 -40.09 29.28 0.58
N MET A 565 -41.36 29.71 0.58
CA MET A 565 -42.18 29.89 1.77
C MET A 565 -43.53 29.21 1.64
N ASP A 566 -44.06 28.69 2.76
CA ASP A 566 -45.42 28.18 2.81
C ASP A 566 -46.47 29.31 2.90
N LEU A 567 -47.76 28.96 2.78
CA LEU A 567 -48.88 29.91 2.86
C LEU A 567 -49.00 30.60 4.23
N ALA A 568 -48.36 30.07 5.27
CA ALA A 568 -48.33 30.63 6.62
C ALA A 568 -47.09 31.54 6.84
N GLY A 569 -46.21 31.67 5.83
CA GLY A 569 -45.00 32.49 5.90
C GLY A 569 -43.84 31.82 6.63
N ASN A 570 -43.82 30.49 6.70
CA ASN A 570 -42.69 29.74 7.22
C ASN A 570 -41.71 29.40 6.09
N ILE A 571 -40.42 29.57 6.39
CA ILE A 571 -39.28 29.29 5.52
C ILE A 571 -38.78 27.88 5.86
N ASP A 572 -38.73 27.00 4.86
CA ASP A 572 -37.99 25.74 4.97
C ASP A 572 -36.49 26.03 4.84
N TYR A 573 -35.81 26.06 5.99
CA TYR A 573 -34.40 26.41 6.04
C TYR A 573 -33.49 25.29 5.50
N LYS A 574 -33.98 24.05 5.33
CA LYS A 574 -33.20 23.00 4.66
C LYS A 574 -33.17 23.25 3.16
N SER A 575 -34.32 23.52 2.58
CA SER A 575 -34.45 23.89 1.17
C SER A 575 -33.70 25.19 0.86
N LEU A 576 -33.80 26.20 1.74
CA LEU A 576 -33.04 27.44 1.59
C LEU A 576 -31.51 27.20 1.69
N CYS A 577 -31.06 26.34 2.62
CA CYS A 577 -29.65 26.02 2.76
C CYS A 577 -29.08 25.32 1.51
N TYR A 578 -29.87 24.42 0.92
CA TYR A 578 -29.54 23.78 -0.35
C TYR A 578 -29.44 24.82 -1.48
N ILE A 579 -30.42 25.72 -1.62
CA ILE A 579 -30.40 26.80 -2.62
C ILE A 579 -29.17 27.71 -2.46
N ILE A 580 -28.80 28.04 -1.21
CA ILE A 580 -27.63 28.88 -0.91
C ILE A 580 -26.31 28.18 -1.30
N THR A 581 -26.25 26.86 -1.25
CA THR A 581 -25.02 26.08 -1.47
C THR A 581 -24.91 25.48 -2.88
N HIS A 582 -26.03 25.22 -3.54
CA HIS A 582 -26.10 24.51 -4.82
C HIS A 582 -26.82 25.31 -5.93
N GLY A 583 -27.50 26.41 -5.60
CA GLY A 583 -28.34 27.17 -6.54
C GLY A 583 -29.78 26.67 -6.61
N ASP A 584 -30.68 27.40 -7.28
CA ASP A 584 -32.09 27.01 -7.46
C ASP A 584 -32.23 26.08 -8.69
N GLU A 585 -32.78 24.88 -8.52
CA GLU A 585 -32.97 23.86 -9.59
C GLU A 585 -34.05 24.24 -10.63
N LYS A 586 -34.53 25.50 -10.64
CA LYS A 586 -35.70 25.92 -11.43
C LYS A 586 -35.42 26.70 -12.72
N GLU A 587 -34.20 26.66 -13.24
CA GLU A 587 -33.92 27.12 -14.61
C GLU A 587 -33.46 25.94 -15.49
N GLU A 588 -34.42 25.08 -15.86
CA GLU A 588 -34.42 24.34 -17.14
C GLU A 588 -35.15 25.15 -18.22
#